data_AF-A0A7L1NIN0-F1
#
_entry.id   AF-A0A7L1NIN0-F1
#
_cell.length_a   1.000
_cell.length_b   1.000
_cell.length_c   1.000
_cell.angle_alpha   90.00
_cell.angle_beta   90.00
_cell.angle_gamma   90.00
#
_symmetry.space_group_name_H-M   'P 1'
#
loop_
_entity.id
_entity.type
_entity.pdbx_description
1 polymer ?
#
loop_
_entity_poly.entity_id
_entity_poly.type
_entity_poly.pdbx_seq_one_letter_code
_entity_poly.pdbx_strand_id
1 'polypeptide(L)'
;GPVGAGAMAAAAPRWRERLFALYFLSHIPVTALIDLQALLPAGFHPAALTELLRWYAATFKDPMMLQPPAWFRAFVYCEAFLQLPFFPVAAYAFVKGGCRWIRTSAIIYSTHTATTLVAILAHILFHDFSKSEHAGPQTQHERLVLLSIYLPYLLIPLLILYTMLCHPHYNHVEKRKRK
;
A
#
# COMPACT_ATOMS: atom_id res chain seq x y z
N GLY A 1 -44.99 -16.37 -25.88
CA GLY A 1 -43.95 -16.16 -24.84
C GLY A 1 -42.61 -16.40 -25.48
N PRO A 2 -41.60 -15.57 -25.18
CA PRO A 2 -40.82 -15.83 -23.98
C PRO A 2 -40.45 -14.56 -23.21
N VAL A 3 -40.65 -14.62 -21.89
CA VAL A 3 -40.16 -13.65 -20.92
C VAL A 3 -38.88 -14.22 -20.31
N GLY A 4 -37.80 -13.43 -20.33
CA GLY A 4 -36.84 -13.40 -19.22
C GLY A 4 -35.76 -14.46 -19.16
N ALA A 5 -34.88 -14.55 -20.16
CA ALA A 5 -33.52 -15.10 -19.98
C ALA A 5 -32.53 -14.00 -19.51
N GLY A 6 -33.00 -13.11 -18.63
CA GLY A 6 -32.30 -11.88 -18.25
C GLY A 6 -32.57 -11.50 -16.80
N ALA A 7 -32.42 -12.44 -15.88
CA ALA A 7 -32.48 -12.14 -14.46
C ALA A 7 -31.32 -12.85 -13.74
N MET A 8 -30.35 -12.02 -13.34
CA MET A 8 -29.38 -12.27 -12.29
C MET A 8 -28.41 -13.44 -12.52
N ALA A 9 -27.39 -13.20 -13.35
CA ALA A 9 -26.08 -13.71 -12.99
C ALA A 9 -25.74 -13.08 -11.62
N ALA A 10 -25.96 -13.83 -10.53
CA ALA A 10 -25.57 -13.42 -9.20
C ALA A 10 -24.12 -12.94 -9.26
N ALA A 11 -23.89 -11.65 -9.01
CA ALA A 11 -22.57 -11.07 -9.09
C ALA A 11 -21.68 -11.86 -8.13
N ALA A 12 -20.73 -12.63 -8.69
CA ALA A 12 -19.78 -13.39 -7.90
C ALA A 12 -19.16 -12.46 -6.83
N PRO A 13 -18.93 -12.95 -5.60
CA PRO A 13 -18.54 -12.08 -4.49
C PRO A 13 -17.28 -11.27 -4.85
N ARG A 14 -17.44 -9.96 -5.01
CA ARG A 14 -16.39 -8.97 -5.35
C ARG A 14 -15.54 -8.60 -4.12
N TRP A 15 -15.31 -9.55 -3.22
CA TRP A 15 -14.66 -9.29 -1.94
C TRP A 15 -13.22 -8.77 -2.11
N ARG A 16 -12.48 -9.29 -3.10
CA ARG A 16 -11.11 -8.82 -3.44
C ARG A 16 -11.12 -7.35 -3.83
N GLU A 17 -12.05 -6.94 -4.69
CA GLU A 17 -12.13 -5.55 -5.13
C GLU A 17 -12.57 -4.63 -3.98
N ARG A 18 -13.47 -5.08 -3.10
CA ARG A 18 -13.83 -4.33 -1.88
C ARG A 18 -12.64 -4.18 -0.93
N LEU A 19 -11.84 -5.23 -0.77
CA LEU A 19 -10.61 -5.21 0.03
C LEU A 19 -9.60 -4.22 -0.57
N PHE A 20 -9.38 -4.26 -1.88
CA PHE A 20 -8.46 -3.34 -2.55
C PHE A 20 -8.95 -1.90 -2.47
N ALA A 21 -10.24 -1.67 -2.69
CA ALA A 21 -10.85 -0.36 -2.53
C ALA A 21 -10.64 0.19 -1.11
N LEU A 22 -10.92 -0.62 -0.08
CA LEU A 22 -10.71 -0.22 1.31
C LEU A 22 -9.24 0.10 1.58
N TYR A 23 -8.32 -0.71 1.08
CA TYR A 23 -6.88 -0.51 1.21
C TYR A 23 -6.42 0.83 0.61
N PHE A 24 -6.83 1.14 -0.62
CA PHE A 24 -6.47 2.43 -1.25
C PHE A 24 -7.15 3.62 -0.55
N LEU A 25 -8.41 3.46 -0.12
CA LEU A 25 -9.14 4.51 0.60
C LEU A 25 -8.51 4.81 1.96
N SER A 26 -8.07 3.78 2.70
CA SER A 26 -7.41 3.98 3.99
C SER A 26 -5.97 4.49 3.84
N HIS A 27 -5.28 4.15 2.76
CA HIS A 27 -3.94 4.67 2.49
C HIS A 27 -3.91 6.18 2.25
N ILE A 28 -4.90 6.76 1.58
CA ILE A 28 -4.91 8.20 1.29
C ILE A 28 -4.67 9.06 2.55
N PRO A 29 -5.48 8.94 3.62
CA PRO A 29 -5.23 9.71 4.84
C PRO A 29 -3.98 9.25 5.59
N VAL A 30 -3.63 7.96 5.58
CA VAL A 30 -2.40 7.47 6.24
C VAL A 30 -1.18 8.13 5.60
N THR A 31 -1.03 8.03 4.29
CA THR A 31 0.07 8.65 3.55
C THR A 31 0.09 10.16 3.74
N ALA A 32 -1.05 10.82 3.54
CA ALA A 32 -1.13 12.28 3.58
C ALA A 32 -0.86 12.87 4.97
N LEU A 33 -1.27 12.18 6.05
CA LEU A 33 -1.23 12.70 7.41
C LEU A 33 -0.09 12.11 8.26
N ILE A 34 0.41 10.93 7.91
CA ILE A 34 1.43 10.20 8.67
C ILE A 34 2.72 10.10 7.86
N ASP A 35 2.69 9.51 6.66
CA ASP A 35 3.93 9.20 5.94
C ASP A 35 4.62 10.45 5.41
N LEU A 36 3.86 11.45 4.94
CA LEU A 36 4.43 12.74 4.53
C LEU A 36 5.12 13.51 5.66
N GLN A 37 4.89 13.17 6.93
CA GLN A 37 5.65 13.75 8.04
C GLN A 37 7.14 13.38 7.97
N ALA A 38 7.50 12.24 7.37
CA ALA A 38 8.90 11.86 7.18
C ALA A 38 9.65 12.74 6.16
N LEU A 39 8.93 13.52 5.34
CA LEU A 39 9.50 14.42 4.34
C LEU A 39 9.49 15.88 4.78
N LEU A 40 8.47 16.27 5.55
CA LEU A 40 8.19 17.66 5.87
C LEU A 40 8.88 18.10 7.17
N PRO A 41 9.37 19.36 7.26
CA PRO A 41 9.91 19.90 8.49
C PRO A 41 8.89 19.90 9.64
N ALA A 42 9.39 19.93 10.87
CA ALA A 42 8.55 20.14 12.04
C ALA A 42 7.74 21.44 11.91
N GLY A 43 6.43 21.37 12.16
CA GLY A 43 5.50 22.52 12.10
C GLY A 43 4.54 22.54 10.90
N PHE A 44 4.73 21.68 9.89
CA PHE A 44 3.78 21.56 8.77
C PHE A 44 2.52 20.75 9.11
N HIS A 45 2.57 19.91 10.14
CA HIS A 45 1.44 19.11 10.58
C HIS A 45 0.92 19.60 11.93
N PRO A 46 -0.41 19.48 12.19
CA PRO A 46 -0.98 19.72 13.52
C PRO A 46 -0.25 18.94 14.62
N ALA A 47 -0.08 19.57 15.78
CA ALA A 47 0.63 18.98 16.92
C ALA A 47 0.13 17.57 17.27
N ALA A 48 -1.18 17.35 17.21
CA ALA A 48 -1.79 16.04 17.46
C ALA A 48 -1.29 14.93 16.52
N LEU A 49 -1.05 15.23 15.24
CA LEU A 49 -0.53 14.24 14.28
C LEU A 49 0.95 13.94 14.51
N THR A 50 1.73 14.95 14.89
CA THR A 50 3.14 14.74 15.22
C THR A 50 3.30 14.01 16.55
N GLU A 51 2.44 14.28 17.53
CA GLU A 51 2.38 13.51 18.78
C GLU A 51 1.96 12.05 18.53
N LEU A 52 0.98 11.82 17.66
CA LEU A 52 0.59 10.48 17.25
C LEU A 52 1.75 9.72 16.60
N LEU A 53 2.50 10.36 15.70
CA LEU A 53 3.67 9.75 15.08
C LEU A 53 4.78 9.42 16.10
N ARG A 54 5.05 10.36 17.03
CA ARG A 54 6.02 10.13 18.11
C ARG A 54 5.60 8.99 19.02
N TRP A 55 4.31 8.92 19.38
CA TRP A 55 3.76 7.82 20.16
C TRP A 55 3.91 6.50 19.42
N TYR A 56 3.51 6.44 18.15
CA TYR A 56 3.66 5.26 17.29
C TYR A 56 5.12 4.79 17.25
N ALA A 57 6.06 5.69 16.94
CA ALA A 57 7.48 5.36 16.86
C ALA A 57 8.04 4.86 18.20
N ALA A 58 7.62 5.43 19.32
CA ALA A 58 8.06 5.00 20.64
C ALA A 58 7.47 3.65 21.06
N THR A 59 6.18 3.41 20.75
CA THR A 59 5.45 2.20 21.10
C THR A 59 5.89 1.01 20.28
N PHE A 60 6.05 1.18 18.96
CA PHE A 60 6.39 0.11 18.04
C PHE A 60 7.87 0.04 17.68
N LYS A 61 8.69 0.91 18.28
CA LYS A 61 10.13 1.01 18.03
C LYS A 61 10.44 1.25 16.56
N ASP A 62 9.77 2.23 15.96
CA ASP A 62 9.94 2.58 14.55
C ASP A 62 10.69 3.91 14.39
N PRO A 63 12.03 3.89 14.36
CA PRO A 63 12.82 5.11 14.26
C PRO A 63 12.84 5.67 12.84
N MET A 64 12.46 4.88 11.82
CA MET A 64 12.53 5.31 10.42
C MET A 64 11.57 6.47 10.15
N MET A 65 10.47 6.57 10.88
CA MET A 65 9.52 7.67 10.71
C MET A 65 9.99 8.98 11.35
N LEU A 66 10.82 8.91 12.38
CA LEU A 66 11.35 10.09 13.09
C LEU A 66 12.72 10.54 12.55
N GLN A 67 13.56 9.59 12.17
CA GLN A 67 14.86 9.81 11.56
C GLN A 67 14.99 8.96 10.29
N PRO A 68 14.30 9.36 9.21
CA PRO A 68 14.24 8.57 8.00
C PRO A 68 15.59 8.54 7.28
N PRO A 69 16.19 7.35 7.07
CA PRO A 69 17.37 7.22 6.22
C PRO A 69 17.10 7.76 4.81
N ALA A 70 18.13 8.21 4.10
CA ALA A 70 17.96 8.81 2.76
C ALA A 70 17.22 7.89 1.77
N TRP A 71 17.47 6.58 1.81
CA TRP A 71 16.78 5.60 0.98
C TRP A 71 15.28 5.48 1.34
N PHE A 72 14.94 5.59 2.62
CA PHE A 72 13.55 5.54 3.08
C PHE A 72 12.81 6.80 2.64
N ARG A 73 13.44 7.98 2.81
CA ARG A 73 12.91 9.25 2.28
C ARG A 73 12.66 9.19 0.78
N ALA A 74 13.56 8.55 0.02
CA ALA A 74 13.36 8.36 -1.42
C ALA A 74 12.10 7.54 -1.72
N PHE A 75 11.82 6.49 -0.95
CA PHE A 75 10.57 5.74 -1.09
C PHE A 75 9.34 6.56 -0.69
N VAL A 76 9.40 7.33 0.40
CA VAL A 76 8.28 8.22 0.78
C VAL A 76 8.05 9.31 -0.29
N TYR A 77 9.11 9.79 -0.97
CA TYR A 77 8.94 10.67 -2.13
C TYR A 77 8.24 9.97 -3.31
N CYS A 78 8.65 8.73 -3.64
CA CYS A 78 7.94 7.94 -4.65
C CYS A 78 6.47 7.74 -4.27
N GLU A 79 6.19 7.51 -2.99
CA GLU A 79 4.84 7.39 -2.49
C GLU A 79 4.05 8.68 -2.67
N ALA A 80 4.59 9.80 -2.23
CA ALA A 80 3.97 11.12 -2.32
C ALA A 80 3.64 11.55 -3.76
N PHE A 81 4.56 11.29 -4.70
CA PHE A 81 4.43 11.81 -6.07
C PHE A 81 3.86 10.82 -7.08
N LEU A 82 4.00 9.50 -6.84
CA LEU A 82 3.55 8.48 -7.79
C LEU A 82 2.35 7.70 -7.26
N GLN A 83 2.41 7.27 -5.98
CA GLN A 83 1.40 6.39 -5.42
C GLN A 83 0.18 7.17 -4.91
N LEU A 84 0.38 8.28 -4.21
CA LEU A 84 -0.70 9.10 -3.65
C LEU A 84 -1.66 9.64 -4.73
N PRO A 85 -1.22 10.17 -5.89
CA PRO A 85 -2.12 10.55 -6.98
C PRO A 85 -2.85 9.34 -7.61
N PHE A 86 -2.27 8.14 -7.51
CA PHE A 86 -2.85 6.92 -8.04
C PHE A 86 -3.92 6.32 -7.10
N PHE A 87 -3.83 6.51 -5.78
CA PHE A 87 -4.76 5.91 -4.82
C PHE A 87 -6.24 6.23 -5.10
N PRO A 88 -6.66 7.49 -5.38
CA PRO A 88 -8.06 7.78 -5.70
C PRO A 88 -8.53 7.10 -6.99
N VAL A 89 -7.64 7.00 -7.99
CA VAL A 89 -7.92 6.34 -9.28
C VAL A 89 -8.15 4.84 -9.06
N ALA A 90 -7.28 4.21 -8.28
CA ALA A 90 -7.39 2.79 -7.92
C ALA A 90 -8.63 2.53 -7.05
N ALA A 91 -8.87 3.35 -6.03
CA ALA A 91 -10.06 3.27 -5.19
C ALA A 91 -11.34 3.33 -6.03
N TYR A 92 -11.46 4.31 -6.93
CA TYR A 92 -12.59 4.41 -7.85
C TYR A 92 -12.75 3.16 -8.71
N ALA A 93 -11.66 2.67 -9.32
CA ALA A 93 -11.70 1.51 -10.20
C ALA A 93 -12.20 0.25 -9.47
N PHE A 94 -11.75 0.03 -8.24
CA PHE A 94 -12.14 -1.13 -7.44
C PHE A 94 -13.52 -1.00 -6.80
N VAL A 95 -13.94 0.19 -6.37
CA VAL A 95 -15.31 0.47 -5.92
C VAL A 95 -16.30 0.20 -7.06
N LYS A 96 -16.08 0.83 -8.22
CA LYS A 96 -16.92 0.65 -9.40
C LYS A 96 -16.92 -0.80 -9.88
N GLY A 97 -15.73 -1.41 -9.96
CA GLY A 97 -15.51 -2.73 -10.54
C GLY A 97 -15.60 -2.73 -12.05
N GLY A 98 -15.21 -3.85 -12.65
CA GLY A 98 -15.25 -3.98 -14.11
C GLY A 98 -14.20 -3.13 -14.83
N CYS A 99 -13.36 -2.38 -14.10
CA CYS A 99 -12.45 -1.40 -14.65
C CYS A 99 -11.15 -2.04 -15.15
N ARG A 100 -11.21 -2.75 -16.28
CA ARG A 100 -10.06 -3.49 -16.83
C ARG A 100 -8.84 -2.61 -17.13
N TRP A 101 -9.06 -1.32 -17.41
CA TRP A 101 -8.01 -0.34 -17.67
C TRP A 101 -7.07 -0.13 -16.46
N ILE A 102 -7.48 -0.47 -15.23
CA ILE A 102 -6.63 -0.31 -14.03
C ILE A 102 -5.45 -1.29 -14.02
N ARG A 103 -5.52 -2.37 -14.81
CA ARG A 103 -4.61 -3.52 -14.72
C ARG A 103 -3.14 -3.12 -14.77
N THR A 104 -2.73 -2.41 -15.81
CA THR A 104 -1.30 -2.08 -16.01
C THR A 104 -0.79 -1.19 -14.88
N SER A 105 -1.55 -0.15 -14.52
CA SER A 105 -1.18 0.75 -13.42
C SER A 105 -1.15 0.03 -12.07
N ALA A 106 -2.09 -0.87 -11.80
CA ALA A 106 -2.11 -1.69 -10.58
C ALA A 106 -0.93 -2.67 -10.51
N ILE A 107 -0.49 -3.25 -11.64
CA ILE A 107 0.74 -4.06 -11.69
C ILE A 107 1.96 -3.21 -11.34
N ILE A 108 2.12 -2.05 -11.99
CA ILE A 108 3.25 -1.14 -11.73
C ILE A 108 3.28 -0.72 -10.26
N TYR A 109 2.14 -0.28 -9.74
CA TYR A 109 1.98 0.08 -8.33
C TYR A 109 2.39 -1.07 -7.42
N SER A 110 1.74 -2.23 -7.57
CA SER A 110 1.96 -3.36 -6.66
C SER A 110 3.39 -3.88 -6.68
N THR A 111 4.02 -3.94 -7.86
CA THR A 111 5.41 -4.34 -7.97
C THR A 111 6.32 -3.34 -7.28
N HIS A 112 6.13 -2.04 -7.50
CA HIS A 112 6.93 -1.00 -6.86
C HIS A 112 6.77 -1.03 -5.34
N THR A 113 5.53 -1.06 -4.83
CA THR A 113 5.25 -1.15 -3.38
C THR A 113 5.92 -2.38 -2.79
N ALA A 114 5.78 -3.56 -3.41
CA ALA A 114 6.44 -4.77 -2.93
C ALA A 114 7.96 -4.63 -2.86
N THR A 115 8.60 -4.02 -3.87
CA THR A 115 10.05 -3.77 -3.85
C THR A 115 10.46 -2.86 -2.70
N THR A 116 9.73 -1.76 -2.47
CA THR A 116 10.03 -0.84 -1.34
C THR A 116 9.86 -1.53 0.02
N LEU A 117 8.79 -2.30 0.18
CA LEU A 117 8.51 -3.02 1.42
C LEU A 117 9.55 -4.10 1.69
N VAL A 118 10.02 -4.83 0.67
CA VAL A 118 11.12 -5.80 0.86
C VAL A 118 12.36 -5.12 1.44
N ALA A 119 12.73 -3.93 0.96
CA ALA A 119 13.85 -3.18 1.50
C ALA A 119 13.60 -2.72 2.96
N ILE A 120 12.38 -2.25 3.27
CA ILE A 120 11.99 -1.85 4.63
C ILE A 120 12.03 -3.05 5.59
N LEU A 121 11.42 -4.17 5.22
CA LEU A 121 11.41 -5.38 6.06
C LEU A 121 12.82 -5.93 6.29
N ALA A 122 13.68 -5.90 5.26
CA ALA A 122 15.08 -6.27 5.40
C ALA A 122 15.82 -5.33 6.35
N HIS A 123 15.56 -4.01 6.28
CA HIS A 123 16.12 -3.05 7.22
C HIS A 123 15.66 -3.33 8.66
N ILE A 124 14.36 -3.57 8.88
CA ILE A 124 13.81 -3.93 10.20
C ILE A 124 14.42 -5.21 10.75
N LEU A 125 14.73 -6.21 9.91
CA LEU A 125 15.28 -7.49 10.35
C LEU A 125 16.77 -7.46 10.64
N PHE A 126 17.55 -6.77 9.79
CA PHE A 126 19.00 -6.93 9.75
C PHE A 126 19.78 -5.68 10.14
N HIS A 127 19.15 -4.51 10.19
CA HIS A 127 19.84 -3.29 10.59
C HIS A 127 20.15 -3.28 12.09
N ASP A 128 21.32 -2.75 12.44
CA ASP A 128 21.74 -2.52 13.82
C ASP A 128 21.20 -1.18 14.30
N PHE A 129 20.15 -1.23 15.13
CA PHE A 129 19.52 -0.05 15.70
C PHE A 129 20.19 0.42 17.00
N SER A 130 21.27 -0.20 17.48
CA SER A 130 21.92 0.18 18.75
C SER A 130 22.46 1.61 18.76
N LYS A 131 22.75 2.16 17.57
CA LYS A 131 23.28 3.52 17.37
C LYS A 131 22.22 4.53 16.89
N SER A 132 20.95 4.13 16.84
CA SER A 132 19.88 5.04 16.41
C SER A 132 19.62 6.11 17.47
N GLU A 133 19.33 7.33 17.02
CA GLU A 133 19.00 8.46 17.91
C GLU A 133 17.65 8.26 18.60
N HIS A 134 16.73 7.59 17.91
CA HIS A 134 15.42 7.18 18.44
C HIS A 134 15.37 5.69 18.70
N ALA A 135 14.61 5.25 19.69
CA ALA A 135 14.54 3.85 20.07
C ALA A 135 14.04 2.95 18.92
N GLY A 136 14.96 2.19 18.31
CA GLY A 136 14.66 1.12 17.35
C GLY A 136 14.50 -0.27 17.97
N PRO A 137 14.05 -1.27 17.20
CA PRO A 137 13.75 -2.60 17.70
C PRO A 137 15.06 -3.37 17.94
N GLN A 138 15.36 -3.66 19.20
CA GLN A 138 16.61 -4.31 19.58
C GLN A 138 16.43 -5.83 19.68
N THR A 139 15.26 -6.27 20.13
CA THR A 139 14.92 -7.68 20.31
C THR A 139 14.24 -8.28 19.09
N GLN A 140 14.31 -9.60 18.94
CA GLN A 140 13.59 -10.31 17.88
C GLN A 140 12.08 -10.12 18.00
N HIS A 141 11.55 -10.05 19.22
CA HIS A 141 10.14 -9.79 19.47
C HIS A 141 9.72 -8.40 18.96
N GLU A 142 10.45 -7.34 19.31
CA GLU A 142 10.17 -5.99 18.80
C GLU A 142 10.24 -5.93 17.27
N ARG A 143 11.23 -6.60 16.66
CA ARG A 143 11.33 -6.69 15.20
C ARG A 143 10.11 -7.37 14.59
N LEU A 144 9.66 -8.49 15.15
CA LEU A 144 8.47 -9.21 14.67
C LEU A 144 7.18 -8.38 14.83
N VAL A 145 7.05 -7.64 15.93
CA VAL A 145 5.93 -6.72 16.15
C VAL A 145 5.94 -5.63 15.07
N LEU A 146 7.08 -4.97 14.85
CA LEU A 146 7.19 -3.93 13.84
C LEU A 146 6.95 -4.48 12.43
N LEU A 147 7.52 -5.64 12.09
CA LEU A 147 7.24 -6.32 10.82
C LEU A 147 5.75 -6.57 10.61
N SER A 148 5.00 -6.95 11.66
CA SER A 148 3.57 -7.22 11.55
C SER A 148 2.75 -5.99 11.14
N ILE A 149 3.24 -4.78 11.44
CA ILE A 149 2.61 -3.51 11.04
C ILE A 149 2.81 -3.25 9.55
N TYR A 150 4.02 -3.51 9.03
CA TYR A 150 4.35 -3.32 7.61
C TYR A 150 3.85 -4.46 6.72
N LEU A 151 3.66 -5.66 7.26
CA LEU A 151 3.33 -6.86 6.47
C LEU A 151 2.02 -6.73 5.66
N PRO A 152 0.91 -6.16 6.17
CA PRO A 152 -0.30 -5.91 5.36
C PRO A 152 -0.03 -5.08 4.11
N TYR A 153 0.88 -4.10 4.21
CA TYR A 153 1.31 -3.22 3.11
C TYR A 153 2.15 -3.95 2.07
N LEU A 154 2.65 -5.15 2.36
CA LEU A 154 3.26 -6.05 1.36
C LEU A 154 2.24 -7.05 0.81
N LEU A 155 1.47 -7.70 1.70
CA LEU A 155 0.56 -8.77 1.33
C LEU A 155 -0.57 -8.31 0.42
N ILE A 156 -1.16 -7.12 0.68
CA ILE A 156 -2.25 -6.61 -0.13
C ILE A 156 -1.78 -6.24 -1.55
N PRO A 157 -0.67 -5.49 -1.73
CA PRO A 157 -0.09 -5.28 -3.07
C PRO A 157 0.26 -6.56 -3.81
N LEU A 158 0.83 -7.57 -3.15
CA LEU A 158 1.09 -8.88 -3.77
C LEU A 158 -0.21 -9.58 -4.21
N LEU A 159 -1.28 -9.49 -3.41
CA LEU A 159 -2.59 -10.02 -3.78
C LEU A 159 -3.21 -9.25 -4.96
N ILE A 160 -3.04 -7.93 -5.02
CA ILE A 160 -3.43 -7.12 -6.19
C ILE A 160 -2.64 -7.57 -7.42
N LEU A 161 -1.31 -7.70 -7.31
CA LEU A 161 -0.45 -8.14 -8.41
C LEU A 161 -0.87 -9.50 -8.93
N TYR A 162 -1.04 -10.48 -8.03
CA TYR A 162 -1.54 -11.80 -8.38
C TYR A 162 -2.91 -11.73 -9.07
N THR A 163 -3.82 -10.90 -8.57
CA THR A 163 -5.15 -10.73 -9.18
C THR A 163 -5.05 -10.12 -10.58
N MET A 164 -4.21 -9.12 -10.78
CA MET A 164 -4.04 -8.47 -12.10
C MET A 164 -3.38 -9.38 -13.14
N LEU A 165 -2.52 -10.30 -12.70
CA LEU A 165 -1.82 -11.24 -13.59
C LEU A 165 -2.64 -12.50 -13.88
N CYS A 166 -3.32 -13.05 -12.88
CA CYS A 166 -3.93 -14.37 -12.96
C CYS A 166 -5.45 -14.34 -13.15
N HIS A 167 -6.15 -13.25 -12.81
CA HIS A 167 -7.60 -13.25 -12.86
C HIS A 167 -8.13 -13.00 -14.29
N PRO A 168 -8.96 -13.91 -14.86
CA PRO A 168 -9.42 -13.81 -16.25
C PRO A 168 -10.14 -12.50 -16.59
N HIS A 169 -10.82 -11.91 -15.61
CA HIS A 169 -11.51 -10.62 -15.76
C HIS A 169 -10.58 -9.49 -16.23
N TYR A 170 -9.33 -9.48 -15.74
CA TYR A 170 -8.37 -8.42 -16.03
C TYR A 170 -7.47 -8.78 -17.22
N ASN A 171 -7.29 -10.07 -17.54
CA ASN A 171 -6.48 -10.46 -18.70
C ASN A 171 -7.08 -9.98 -20.02
N HIS A 172 -6.26 -9.34 -20.85
CA HIS A 172 -6.63 -8.99 -22.21
C HIS A 172 -6.85 -10.30 -22.98
N VAL A 173 -8.10 -10.63 -23.28
CA VAL A 173 -8.35 -11.45 -24.46
C VAL A 173 -7.99 -10.54 -25.62
N GLU A 174 -6.74 -10.63 -26.09
CA GLU A 174 -6.41 -10.21 -27.44
C GLU A 174 -7.42 -10.92 -28.34
N LYS A 175 -8.45 -10.19 -28.77
CA LYS A 175 -9.11 -10.52 -30.03
C LYS A 175 -8.05 -10.29 -31.08
N ARG A 176 -7.16 -11.26 -31.27
CA ARG A 176 -6.40 -11.44 -32.49
C ARG A 176 -7.45 -11.42 -33.59
N LYS A 177 -7.60 -10.27 -34.25
CA LYS A 177 -8.26 -10.19 -35.54
C LYS A 177 -7.44 -11.11 -36.42
N ARG A 178 -7.87 -12.37 -36.56
CA ARG A 178 -7.48 -13.21 -37.68
C ARG A 178 -7.98 -12.46 -38.91
N LYS A 179 -7.06 -11.74 -39.54
CA LYS A 179 -7.16 -11.39 -40.96
C LYS A 179 -7.01 -12.66 -41.76
#